data_AF-A0A7S1U1W9-F1
#
_entry.id   AF-A0A7S1U1W9-F1
#
_cell.length_a   1.000
_cell.length_b   1.000
_cell.length_c   1.000
_cell.angle_alpha   90.00
_cell.angle_beta   90.00
_cell.angle_gamma   90.00
#
_symmetry.space_group_name_H-M   'P 1'
#
loop_
_entity.id
_entity.type
_entity.pdbx_description
1 polymer ?
#
loop_
_entity_poly.entity_id
_entity_poly.type
_entity_poly.pdbx_seq_one_letter_code
_entity_poly.pdbx_strand_id
1 'polypeptide(L)'
;GAPRAGGGGVPAPPPQRPQQPQTKLPRANEPGLEAAGPRTPGRNRESGGAPERRRAMRWALMAKVATVASVVLAGAQQARARCQRMPLRGAAAAASGRGNVLSAAAFSLRNKGELLASLQERRAEAYTAVSPSQGASVGQHMRHSLQHFTALLKREGGAVVAYDKRERGNAIETDLEEARATIRDLEATIGGIPEDGLGERVRVRFMLNGDGLEHDFESTLERELFFVVHHSVHHDATIGTILKEQGLPPPETFGRAPSTQAFEKAA
;
A
#
# COMPACT_ATOMS: atom_id res chain seq x y z
N GLY A 1 33.22 -57.13 -18.99
CA GLY A 1 32.53 -57.13 -17.68
C GLY A 1 32.34 -55.70 -17.22
N ALA A 2 31.25 -55.42 -16.50
CA ALA A 2 31.12 -54.23 -15.64
C ALA A 2 31.97 -54.44 -14.35
N PRO A 3 32.37 -53.41 -13.55
CA PRO A 3 31.49 -52.40 -12.92
C PRO A 3 32.14 -50.98 -12.88
N ARG A 4 31.76 -49.97 -12.07
CA ARG A 4 30.70 -49.81 -11.04
C ARG A 4 30.17 -48.36 -10.99
N ALA A 5 29.00 -48.19 -10.37
CA ALA A 5 28.30 -46.95 -10.02
C ALA A 5 28.97 -46.07 -8.93
N GLY A 6 28.59 -44.79 -8.91
CA GLY A 6 28.78 -43.82 -7.81
C GLY A 6 28.39 -42.40 -8.26
N GLY A 7 27.69 -41.57 -7.49
CA GLY A 7 26.99 -41.78 -6.22
C GLY A 7 26.04 -40.61 -5.96
N GLY A 8 24.83 -40.86 -5.44
CA GLY A 8 23.83 -39.81 -5.22
C GLY A 8 24.11 -38.97 -3.98
N GLY A 9 24.29 -37.67 -4.14
CA GLY A 9 24.40 -36.73 -3.03
C GLY A 9 23.02 -36.31 -2.49
N VAL A 10 22.76 -36.60 -1.22
CA VAL A 10 21.58 -36.07 -0.50
C VAL A 10 21.90 -34.65 -0.02
N PRO A 11 21.03 -33.64 -0.24
CA PRO A 11 21.26 -32.29 0.29
C PRO A 11 21.10 -32.27 1.81
N ALA A 12 22.00 -31.55 2.50
CA ALA A 12 21.97 -31.41 3.95
C ALA A 12 20.75 -30.57 4.42
N PRO A 13 20.13 -30.89 5.58
CA PRO A 13 19.04 -30.11 6.13
C PRO A 13 19.53 -28.73 6.65
N PRO A 14 18.68 -27.70 6.64
CA PRO A 14 19.05 -26.36 7.10
C PRO A 14 19.28 -26.31 8.63
N PRO A 15 20.14 -25.39 9.13
CA PRO A 15 20.42 -25.26 10.55
C PRO A 15 19.20 -24.80 11.35
N GLN A 16 18.98 -25.42 12.51
CA GLN A 16 17.88 -25.08 13.40
C GLN A 16 18.12 -23.74 14.11
N ARG A 17 17.08 -22.90 14.22
CA ARG A 17 17.12 -21.65 15.00
C ARG A 17 17.26 -21.95 16.50
N PRO A 18 18.06 -21.18 17.26
CA PRO A 18 18.05 -21.24 18.73
C PRO A 18 16.68 -20.86 19.28
N GLN A 19 16.15 -21.67 20.20
CA GLN A 19 14.92 -21.35 20.93
C GLN A 19 15.22 -20.30 22.01
N GLN A 20 14.40 -19.25 22.11
CA GLN A 20 14.50 -18.30 23.22
C GLN A 20 13.84 -18.88 24.49
N PRO A 21 14.43 -18.69 25.69
CA PRO A 21 13.87 -19.21 26.93
C PRO A 21 12.61 -18.42 27.35
N GLN A 22 11.53 -19.14 27.64
CA GLN A 22 10.30 -18.55 28.19
C GLN A 22 10.48 -18.19 29.67
N THR A 23 10.33 -16.91 30.01
CA THR A 23 10.30 -16.45 31.41
C THR A 23 8.93 -16.69 32.03
N LYS A 24 8.88 -17.54 33.07
CA LYS A 24 7.66 -17.76 33.87
C LYS A 24 7.46 -16.60 34.85
N LEU A 25 6.27 -15.99 34.82
CA LEU A 25 5.81 -15.11 35.89
C LEU A 25 5.31 -15.96 37.09
N PRO A 26 5.63 -15.58 38.35
CA PRO A 26 5.23 -16.34 39.53
C PRO A 26 3.77 -16.10 39.94
N ARG A 27 3.14 -17.12 40.55
CA ARG A 27 1.84 -16.99 41.24
C ARG A 27 2.02 -16.25 42.57
N ALA A 28 1.05 -15.41 42.94
CA ALA A 28 0.95 -14.86 44.28
C ALA A 28 0.25 -15.86 45.24
N ASN A 29 0.70 -15.89 46.49
CA ASN A 29 0.15 -16.74 47.56
C ASN A 29 -1.11 -16.10 48.18
N GLU A 30 -2.02 -16.95 48.68
CA GLU A 30 -2.91 -16.59 49.78
C GLU A 30 -2.33 -17.11 51.11
N PRO A 31 -2.60 -16.42 52.22
CA PRO A 31 -2.66 -17.01 53.56
C PRO A 31 -4.05 -16.84 54.18
N GLY A 32 -4.66 -17.94 54.63
CA GLY A 32 -5.83 -17.88 55.52
C GLY A 32 -5.43 -17.70 56.99
N LEU A 33 -6.39 -17.32 57.84
CA LEU A 33 -6.26 -17.41 59.30
C LEU A 33 -7.64 -17.66 59.97
N GLU A 34 -7.62 -18.38 61.09
CA GLU A 34 -8.80 -18.87 61.83
C GLU A 34 -9.20 -18.01 63.07
N ALA A 35 -10.36 -18.38 63.66
CA ALA A 35 -10.70 -18.32 65.10
C ALA A 35 -11.35 -17.07 65.77
N ALA A 36 -12.69 -17.17 65.93
CA ALA A 36 -13.45 -17.21 67.20
C ALA A 36 -13.51 -16.05 68.26
N GLY A 37 -14.66 -15.33 68.27
CA GLY A 37 -15.46 -14.95 69.48
C GLY A 37 -15.06 -13.72 70.34
N PRO A 38 -15.92 -13.20 71.26
CA PRO A 38 -17.31 -13.59 71.63
C PRO A 38 -18.39 -12.44 71.63
N ARG A 39 -19.59 -12.78 72.14
CA ARG A 39 -20.91 -12.08 72.23
C ARG A 39 -20.88 -10.65 72.85
N THR A 40 -21.81 -9.70 72.60
CA THR A 40 -23.27 -9.68 72.96
C THR A 40 -24.03 -8.54 72.17
N PRO A 41 -25.20 -7.96 72.56
CA PRO A 41 -26.47 -8.31 71.90
C PRO A 41 -27.31 -7.16 71.27
N GLY A 42 -28.08 -7.51 70.24
CA GLY A 42 -29.45 -7.02 70.03
C GLY A 42 -29.69 -5.65 69.35
N ARG A 43 -30.30 -5.69 68.15
CA ARG A 43 -31.55 -4.96 67.87
C ARG A 43 -32.26 -5.45 66.60
N ASN A 44 -33.57 -5.65 66.76
CA ASN A 44 -34.69 -5.67 65.83
C ASN A 44 -34.51 -6.01 64.32
N ARG A 45 -35.43 -6.88 63.88
CA ARG A 45 -35.89 -7.02 62.50
C ARG A 45 -36.16 -5.66 61.85
N GLU A 46 -35.74 -5.51 60.60
CA GLU A 46 -36.61 -4.96 59.56
C GLU A 46 -36.26 -5.56 58.20
N SER A 47 -37.28 -5.89 57.41
CA SER A 47 -37.18 -6.70 56.20
C SER A 47 -37.78 -5.98 55.00
N GLY A 48 -37.00 -5.80 53.93
CA GLY A 48 -37.48 -5.33 52.63
C GLY A 48 -36.67 -4.16 52.05
N GLY A 49 -36.30 -4.23 50.77
CA GLY A 49 -35.71 -3.09 50.04
C GLY A 49 -34.54 -3.38 49.07
N ALA A 50 -34.01 -4.61 49.06
CA ALA A 50 -32.83 -4.96 48.25
C ALA A 50 -33.07 -5.24 46.72
N PRO A 51 -34.21 -5.80 46.25
CA PRO A 51 -34.36 -6.18 44.84
C PRO A 51 -34.59 -5.01 43.87
N GLU A 52 -35.41 -4.04 44.25
CA GLU A 52 -35.87 -2.98 43.33
C GLU A 52 -34.79 -1.98 42.96
N ARG A 53 -33.97 -1.54 43.93
CA ARG A 53 -32.91 -0.55 43.70
C ARG A 53 -31.86 -1.06 42.70
N ARG A 54 -31.55 -2.36 42.72
CA ARG A 54 -30.65 -3.01 41.74
C ARG A 54 -31.29 -3.16 40.36
N ARG A 55 -32.61 -3.35 40.26
CA ARG A 55 -33.34 -3.32 38.97
C ARG A 55 -33.37 -1.91 38.38
N ALA A 56 -33.72 -0.90 39.16
CA ALA A 56 -33.79 0.50 38.72
C ALA A 56 -32.44 1.01 38.16
N MET A 57 -31.32 0.71 38.84
CA MET A 57 -29.99 1.08 38.34
C MET A 57 -29.60 0.38 37.03
N ARG A 58 -29.98 -0.90 36.82
CA ARG A 58 -29.72 -1.60 35.55
C ARG A 58 -30.56 -1.04 34.40
N TRP A 59 -31.82 -0.67 34.65
CA TRP A 59 -32.67 0.00 33.66
C TRP A 59 -32.14 1.39 33.28
N ALA A 60 -31.73 2.20 34.25
CA ALA A 60 -31.16 3.53 34.00
C ALA A 60 -29.83 3.47 33.20
N LEU A 61 -29.01 2.44 33.41
CA LEU A 61 -27.78 2.23 32.64
C LEU A 61 -28.08 1.79 31.20
N MET A 62 -29.00 0.85 31.00
CA MET A 62 -29.41 0.39 29.66
C MET A 62 -30.05 1.51 28.83
N ALA A 63 -30.88 2.37 29.46
CA ALA A 63 -31.44 3.54 28.80
C ALA A 63 -30.34 4.50 28.30
N LYS A 64 -29.31 4.78 29.13
CA LYS A 64 -28.18 5.63 28.72
C LYS A 64 -27.36 5.04 27.57
N VAL A 65 -27.12 3.74 27.56
CA VAL A 65 -26.42 3.06 26.44
C VAL A 65 -27.25 3.13 25.16
N ALA A 66 -28.57 2.90 25.23
CA ALA A 66 -29.47 3.02 24.08
C ALA A 66 -29.53 4.45 23.50
N THR A 67 -29.51 5.48 24.35
CA THR A 67 -29.47 6.90 23.89
C THR A 67 -28.15 7.21 23.18
N VAL A 68 -27.00 6.79 23.73
CA VAL A 68 -25.69 7.01 23.08
C VAL A 68 -25.58 6.26 21.75
N ALA A 69 -26.04 5.00 21.69
CA ALA A 69 -26.09 4.24 20.43
C ALA A 69 -26.97 4.92 19.37
N SER A 70 -28.13 5.44 19.77
CA SER A 70 -29.04 6.16 18.87
C SER A 70 -28.41 7.44 18.31
N VAL A 71 -27.67 8.21 19.12
CA VAL A 71 -26.95 9.41 18.67
C VAL A 71 -25.80 9.07 17.71
N VAL A 72 -25.06 7.99 17.97
CA VAL A 72 -23.98 7.52 17.08
C VAL A 72 -24.52 7.02 15.74
N LEU A 73 -25.62 6.25 15.73
CA LEU A 73 -26.25 5.82 14.47
C LEU A 73 -26.85 7.00 13.68
N ALA A 74 -27.51 7.95 14.36
CA ALA A 74 -28.04 9.16 13.72
C ALA A 74 -26.92 10.01 13.09
N GLY A 75 -25.79 10.16 13.79
CA GLY A 75 -24.60 10.83 13.24
C GLY A 75 -24.02 10.12 12.02
N ALA A 76 -23.91 8.78 12.05
CA ALA A 76 -23.44 7.99 10.92
C ALA A 76 -24.38 8.05 9.70
N GLN A 77 -25.70 8.08 9.93
CA GLN A 77 -26.70 8.25 8.88
C GLN A 77 -26.70 9.66 8.28
N GLN A 78 -26.56 10.71 9.10
CA GLN A 78 -26.39 12.08 8.61
C GLN A 78 -25.08 12.26 7.84
N ALA A 79 -23.98 11.64 8.27
CA ALA A 79 -22.72 11.66 7.52
C ALA A 79 -22.87 11.00 6.14
N ARG A 80 -23.51 9.81 6.06
CA ARG A 80 -23.82 9.16 4.77
C ARG A 80 -24.72 10.01 3.87
N ALA A 81 -25.77 10.61 4.41
CA ALA A 81 -26.67 11.48 3.65
C ALA A 81 -25.98 12.75 3.14
N ARG A 82 -25.03 13.31 3.91
CA ARG A 82 -24.26 14.51 3.53
C ARG A 82 -23.24 14.21 2.43
N CYS A 83 -22.60 13.04 2.44
CA CYS A 83 -21.75 12.57 1.35
C CYS A 83 -22.52 12.22 0.06
N GLN A 84 -23.84 12.05 0.11
CA GLN A 84 -24.69 11.71 -1.04
C GLN A 84 -25.46 12.92 -1.62
N ARG A 85 -25.29 14.13 -1.06
CA ARG A 85 -26.04 15.34 -1.47
C ARG A 85 -25.16 16.58 -1.68
N MET A 86 -23.91 16.41 -2.08
CA MET A 86 -23.18 17.48 -2.79
C MET A 86 -23.38 17.28 -4.30
N PRO A 87 -24.13 18.15 -4.99
CA PRO A 87 -24.14 18.13 -6.44
C PRO A 87 -22.76 18.56 -6.94
N LEU A 88 -22.14 17.75 -7.79
CA LEU A 88 -20.94 18.12 -8.55
C LEU A 88 -21.31 19.19 -9.60
N ARG A 89 -21.52 20.43 -9.13
CA ARG A 89 -21.58 21.62 -10.00
C ARG A 89 -20.17 21.89 -10.53
N GLY A 90 -19.85 21.21 -11.63
CA GLY A 90 -18.55 21.26 -12.31
C GLY A 90 -18.47 20.44 -13.60
N ALA A 91 -19.48 19.62 -13.92
CA ALA A 91 -19.57 18.91 -15.19
C ALA A 91 -19.99 19.84 -16.35
N ALA A 92 -19.05 20.66 -16.82
CA ALA A 92 -18.95 21.30 -18.15
C ALA A 92 -18.16 22.63 -18.06
N ALA A 93 -16.83 22.58 -18.13
CA ALA A 93 -15.93 23.58 -18.75
C ALA A 93 -14.47 23.48 -18.25
N ALA A 94 -13.69 22.54 -18.79
CA ALA A 94 -12.21 22.63 -18.75
C ALA A 94 -11.49 21.83 -19.86
N ALA A 95 -12.18 21.35 -20.90
CA ALA A 95 -11.55 20.72 -22.06
C ALA A 95 -10.85 21.77 -22.94
N SER A 96 -9.67 22.25 -22.50
CA SER A 96 -8.65 22.91 -23.35
C SER A 96 -7.36 23.20 -22.55
N GLY A 97 -6.23 22.64 -23.00
CA GLY A 97 -4.91 23.28 -22.87
C GLY A 97 -4.19 23.26 -21.53
N ARG A 98 -4.68 22.59 -20.47
CA ARG A 98 -3.94 22.36 -19.22
C ARG A 98 -3.88 20.88 -18.90
N GLY A 99 -2.67 20.37 -18.61
CA GLY A 99 -2.41 18.93 -18.47
C GLY A 99 -3.20 18.30 -17.31
N ASN A 100 -4.05 17.32 -17.65
CA ASN A 100 -4.71 16.44 -16.69
C ASN A 100 -3.79 15.26 -16.30
N VAL A 101 -4.20 14.44 -15.34
CA VAL A 101 -3.39 13.30 -14.86
C VAL A 101 -3.10 12.25 -15.96
N LEU A 102 -4.00 12.07 -16.93
CA LEU A 102 -3.81 11.16 -18.07
C LEU A 102 -2.62 11.62 -18.94
N SER A 103 -2.55 12.92 -19.22
CA SER A 103 -1.44 13.52 -19.98
C SER A 103 -0.10 13.37 -19.27
N ALA A 104 -0.08 13.49 -17.94
CA ALA A 104 1.10 13.28 -17.11
C ALA A 104 1.54 11.80 -17.09
N ALA A 105 0.59 10.87 -17.04
CA ALA A 105 0.84 9.43 -17.11
C ALA A 105 1.43 9.02 -18.47
N ALA A 106 0.81 9.45 -19.57
CA ALA A 106 1.32 9.21 -20.92
C ALA A 106 2.71 9.86 -21.16
N PHE A 107 2.97 11.04 -20.59
CA PHE A 107 4.31 11.65 -20.64
C PHE A 107 5.35 10.85 -19.84
N SER A 108 5.01 10.39 -18.64
CA SER A 108 5.89 9.56 -17.82
C SER A 108 6.28 8.24 -18.52
N LEU A 109 5.32 7.59 -19.19
CA LEU A 109 5.59 6.38 -19.98
C LEU A 109 6.44 6.64 -21.22
N ARG A 110 6.18 7.72 -21.97
CA ARG A 110 7.01 8.07 -23.15
C ARG A 110 8.46 8.35 -22.78
N ASN A 111 8.71 9.11 -21.71
CA ASN A 111 10.07 9.38 -21.25
C ASN A 111 10.85 8.09 -20.92
N LYS A 112 10.18 7.07 -20.39
CA LYS A 112 10.77 5.73 -20.20
C LYS A 112 11.05 5.07 -21.55
N GLY A 113 10.09 5.09 -22.47
CA GLY A 113 10.25 4.51 -23.82
C GLY A 113 11.42 5.11 -24.60
N GLU A 114 11.59 6.43 -24.52
CA GLU A 114 12.72 7.18 -25.08
C GLU A 114 14.05 6.79 -24.41
N LEU A 115 14.08 6.69 -23.07
CA LEU A 115 15.26 6.21 -22.35
C LEU A 115 15.64 4.79 -22.79
N LEU A 116 14.69 3.85 -22.82
CA LEU A 116 14.99 2.46 -23.21
C LEU A 116 15.47 2.37 -24.67
N ALA A 117 14.94 3.19 -25.57
CA ALA A 117 15.44 3.28 -26.95
C ALA A 117 16.90 3.76 -27.00
N SER A 118 17.32 4.66 -26.11
CA SER A 118 18.71 5.15 -26.04
C SER A 118 19.73 4.13 -25.49
N LEU A 119 19.28 2.99 -24.95
CA LEU A 119 20.11 1.92 -24.40
C LEU A 119 20.38 0.77 -25.38
N GLN A 120 19.87 0.82 -26.61
CA GLN A 120 20.00 -0.27 -27.58
C GLN A 120 21.44 -0.51 -28.09
N GLU A 121 21.68 -1.71 -28.62
CA GLU A 121 22.90 -2.27 -29.25
C GLU A 121 24.20 -2.29 -28.42
N ARG A 122 24.65 -1.17 -27.86
CA ARG A 122 25.95 -1.05 -27.16
C ARG A 122 25.83 -0.80 -25.66
N ARG A 123 24.60 -0.76 -25.13
CA ARG A 123 24.29 -0.39 -23.74
C ARG A 123 23.23 -1.29 -23.10
N ALA A 124 22.87 -2.41 -23.71
CA ALA A 124 21.89 -3.34 -23.15
C ALA A 124 22.33 -3.91 -21.79
N GLU A 125 23.63 -4.14 -21.60
CA GLU A 125 24.22 -4.59 -20.32
C GLU A 125 23.97 -3.60 -19.18
N ALA A 126 23.87 -2.29 -19.47
CA ALA A 126 23.56 -1.25 -18.48
C ALA A 126 22.15 -1.43 -17.86
N TYR A 127 21.23 -2.02 -18.62
CA TYR A 127 19.86 -2.28 -18.18
C TYR A 127 19.82 -3.29 -17.03
N THR A 128 20.65 -4.33 -17.10
CA THR A 128 20.70 -5.45 -16.15
C THR A 128 21.80 -5.31 -15.10
N ALA A 129 22.83 -4.50 -15.35
CA ALA A 129 23.90 -4.22 -14.40
C ALA A 129 23.36 -3.61 -13.10
N VAL A 130 23.66 -4.27 -11.97
CA VAL A 130 23.29 -3.84 -10.62
C VAL A 130 24.16 -2.66 -10.20
N SER A 131 23.56 -1.54 -9.80
CA SER A 131 24.29 -0.42 -9.20
C SER A 131 24.83 -0.81 -7.82
N PRO A 132 26.12 -0.56 -7.52
CA PRO A 132 26.66 -0.74 -6.19
C PRO A 132 26.02 0.16 -5.12
N SER A 133 25.51 1.34 -5.49
CA SER A 133 24.91 2.29 -4.54
C SER A 133 23.43 2.00 -4.26
N GLN A 134 22.69 1.52 -5.26
CA GLN A 134 21.25 1.24 -5.15
C GLN A 134 20.94 -0.23 -4.83
N GLY A 135 21.88 -1.15 -5.07
CA GLY A 135 21.67 -2.59 -4.91
C GLY A 135 20.68 -3.20 -5.90
N ALA A 136 20.35 -2.48 -6.98
CA ALA A 136 19.40 -2.88 -8.02
C ALA A 136 19.83 -2.36 -9.40
N SER A 137 19.30 -2.96 -10.46
CA SER A 137 19.53 -2.55 -11.85
C SER A 137 18.47 -1.55 -12.37
N VAL A 138 18.75 -0.92 -13.53
CA VAL A 138 17.76 -0.09 -14.24
C VAL A 138 16.49 -0.89 -14.52
N GLY A 139 16.60 -2.13 -15.00
CA GLY A 139 15.46 -2.98 -15.30
C GLY A 139 14.62 -3.35 -14.07
N GLN A 140 15.25 -3.52 -12.91
CA GLN A 140 14.52 -3.77 -11.66
C GLN A 140 13.68 -2.58 -11.19
N HIS A 141 14.18 -1.35 -11.36
CA HIS A 141 13.42 -0.12 -11.11
C HIS A 141 12.37 0.15 -12.20
N MET A 142 12.70 -0.11 -13.47
CA MET A 142 11.78 0.02 -14.60
C MET A 142 10.57 -0.90 -14.42
N ARG A 143 10.79 -2.21 -14.20
CA ARG A 143 9.71 -3.15 -13.84
C ARG A 143 8.91 -2.67 -12.63
N HIS A 144 9.56 -2.25 -11.54
CA HIS A 144 8.84 -1.82 -10.35
C HIS A 144 7.89 -0.65 -10.65
N SER A 145 8.35 0.36 -11.39
CA SER A 145 7.51 1.48 -11.82
C SER A 145 6.37 1.04 -12.75
N LEU A 146 6.66 0.24 -13.77
CA LEU A 146 5.66 -0.26 -14.72
C LEU A 146 4.62 -1.18 -14.05
N GLN A 147 4.99 -1.95 -13.03
CA GLN A 147 4.05 -2.75 -12.25
C GLN A 147 3.04 -1.93 -11.47
N HIS A 148 3.38 -0.72 -10.99
CA HIS A 148 2.39 0.16 -10.37
C HIS A 148 1.36 0.65 -11.40
N PHE A 149 1.80 1.01 -12.61
CA PHE A 149 0.90 1.32 -13.73
C PHE A 149 0.03 0.10 -14.08
N THR A 150 0.61 -1.08 -14.26
CA THR A 150 -0.12 -2.32 -14.60
C THR A 150 -1.14 -2.69 -13.53
N ALA A 151 -0.77 -2.67 -12.24
CA ALA A 151 -1.66 -3.03 -11.14
C ALA A 151 -2.86 -2.08 -11.01
N LEU A 152 -2.69 -0.80 -11.32
CA LEU A 152 -3.79 0.16 -11.38
C LEU A 152 -4.62 -0.01 -12.65
N LEU A 153 -3.97 0.05 -13.83
CA LEU A 153 -4.65 0.21 -15.12
C LEU A 153 -5.26 -1.08 -15.68
N LYS A 154 -4.71 -2.25 -15.33
CA LYS A 154 -5.20 -3.56 -15.78
C LYS A 154 -5.97 -4.32 -14.69
N ARG A 155 -6.41 -3.64 -13.62
CA ARG A 155 -7.24 -4.25 -12.59
C ARG A 155 -8.58 -4.71 -13.17
N GLU A 156 -9.09 -5.85 -12.70
CA GLU A 156 -10.48 -6.23 -12.96
C GLU A 156 -11.44 -5.23 -12.26
N GLY A 157 -12.66 -5.08 -12.78
CA GLY A 157 -13.62 -4.09 -12.29
C GLY A 157 -13.92 -4.23 -10.80
N GLY A 158 -13.52 -3.23 -10.00
CA GLY A 158 -13.70 -3.22 -8.55
C GLY A 158 -12.69 -4.05 -7.74
N ALA A 159 -11.67 -4.64 -8.39
CA ALA A 159 -10.59 -5.33 -7.71
C ALA A 159 -9.72 -4.36 -6.88
N VAL A 160 -9.14 -4.88 -5.78
CA VAL A 160 -8.27 -4.10 -4.90
C VAL A 160 -6.86 -4.01 -5.50
N VAL A 161 -6.35 -2.80 -5.70
CA VAL A 161 -4.99 -2.58 -6.21
C VAL A 161 -3.99 -2.77 -5.06
N ALA A 162 -3.26 -3.88 -5.08
CA ALA A 162 -2.27 -4.22 -4.06
C ALA A 162 -0.85 -3.97 -4.58
N TYR A 163 -0.38 -2.72 -4.50
CA TYR A 163 0.92 -2.31 -5.06
C TYR A 163 2.12 -3.06 -4.46
N ASP A 164 2.04 -3.46 -3.18
CA ASP A 164 3.12 -4.19 -2.50
C ASP A 164 3.25 -5.66 -2.95
N LYS A 165 2.27 -6.19 -3.70
CA LYS A 165 2.34 -7.54 -4.29
C LYS A 165 3.22 -7.53 -5.53
N ARG A 166 4.53 -7.50 -5.28
CA ARG A 166 5.58 -7.43 -6.29
C ARG A 166 5.94 -8.81 -6.84
N GLU A 167 5.50 -9.11 -8.05
CA GLU A 167 6.13 -10.16 -8.87
C GLU A 167 7.57 -9.72 -9.23
N ARG A 168 8.56 -10.61 -9.04
CA ARG A 168 9.99 -10.33 -9.26
C ARG A 168 10.58 -11.34 -10.22
N GLY A 169 11.62 -10.93 -10.96
CA GLY A 169 12.30 -11.80 -11.93
C GLY A 169 11.46 -12.12 -13.17
N ASN A 170 10.50 -11.25 -13.51
CA ASN A 170 9.81 -11.34 -14.80
C ASN A 170 10.65 -10.67 -15.91
N ALA A 171 10.28 -10.92 -17.17
CA ALA A 171 11.10 -10.52 -18.32
C ALA A 171 11.36 -9.01 -18.43
N ILE A 172 10.49 -8.15 -17.89
CA ILE A 172 10.71 -6.68 -17.84
C ILE A 172 12.01 -6.33 -17.10
N GLU A 173 12.48 -7.12 -16.12
CA GLU A 173 13.75 -6.85 -15.41
C GLU A 173 15.00 -7.05 -16.28
N THR A 174 14.92 -7.86 -17.34
CA THR A 174 16.07 -8.30 -18.14
C THR A 174 15.97 -8.04 -19.63
N ASP A 175 14.77 -7.84 -20.16
CA ASP A 175 14.50 -7.62 -21.58
C ASP A 175 13.98 -6.19 -21.82
N LEU A 176 14.75 -5.44 -22.62
CA LEU A 176 14.41 -4.07 -23.02
C LEU A 176 13.16 -4.01 -23.89
N GLU A 177 12.93 -4.99 -24.77
CA GLU A 177 11.78 -4.99 -25.67
C GLU A 177 10.49 -5.38 -24.95
N GLU A 178 10.54 -6.27 -23.96
CA GLU A 178 9.41 -6.55 -23.07
C GLU A 178 9.01 -5.30 -22.27
N ALA A 179 9.99 -4.57 -21.74
CA ALA A 179 9.74 -3.31 -21.04
C ALA A 179 9.13 -2.24 -21.98
N ARG A 180 9.63 -2.13 -23.22
CA ARG A 180 9.07 -1.24 -24.25
C ARG A 180 7.67 -1.68 -24.71
N ALA A 181 7.40 -2.99 -24.80
CA ALA A 181 6.08 -3.52 -25.12
C ALA A 181 5.07 -3.19 -24.01
N THR A 182 5.46 -3.40 -22.75
CA THR A 182 4.67 -3.01 -21.57
C THR A 182 4.36 -1.51 -21.57
N ILE A 183 5.34 -0.65 -21.89
CA ILE A 183 5.14 0.81 -22.00
C ILE A 183 4.07 1.14 -23.05
N ARG A 184 4.21 0.64 -24.29
CA ARG A 184 3.26 0.92 -25.39
C ARG A 184 1.83 0.49 -25.06
N ASP A 185 1.67 -0.65 -24.40
CA ASP A 185 0.38 -1.19 -23.99
C ASP A 185 -0.28 -0.39 -22.85
N LEU A 186 0.52 0.09 -21.89
CA LEU A 186 0.04 1.00 -20.84
C LEU A 186 -0.32 2.39 -21.40
N GLU A 187 0.44 2.90 -22.38
CA GLU A 187 0.08 4.13 -23.11
C GLU A 187 -1.25 3.99 -23.85
N ALA A 188 -1.45 2.88 -24.57
CA ALA A 188 -2.71 2.58 -25.26
C ALA A 188 -3.87 2.46 -24.26
N THR A 189 -3.64 1.83 -23.11
CA THR A 189 -4.62 1.74 -22.01
C THR A 189 -5.01 3.13 -21.50
N ILE A 190 -4.05 4.02 -21.23
CA ILE A 190 -4.32 5.41 -20.80
C ILE A 190 -5.08 6.19 -21.87
N GLY A 191 -4.73 6.02 -23.15
CA GLY A 191 -5.42 6.66 -24.27
C GLY A 191 -6.89 6.25 -24.44
N GLY A 192 -7.30 5.13 -23.86
CA GLY A 192 -8.68 4.66 -23.83
C GLY A 192 -9.52 5.15 -22.63
N ILE A 193 -8.93 5.83 -21.65
CA ILE A 193 -9.65 6.30 -20.45
C ILE A 193 -10.34 7.65 -20.76
N PRO A 194 -11.68 7.75 -20.64
CA PRO A 194 -12.38 9.02 -20.79
C PRO A 194 -12.19 9.89 -19.54
N GLU A 195 -12.20 11.21 -19.70
CA GLU A 195 -11.92 12.14 -18.59
C GLU A 195 -12.92 12.04 -17.43
N ASP A 196 -14.18 11.71 -17.70
CA ASP A 196 -15.22 11.48 -16.67
C ASP A 196 -15.01 10.17 -15.89
N GLY A 197 -14.28 9.21 -16.45
CA GLY A 197 -13.85 7.97 -15.78
C GLY A 197 -12.85 8.21 -14.65
N LEU A 198 -12.16 9.35 -14.61
CA LEU A 198 -11.18 9.67 -13.55
C LEU A 198 -11.79 9.75 -12.14
N GLY A 199 -13.10 9.98 -12.04
CA GLY A 199 -13.86 9.97 -10.79
C GLY A 199 -14.20 8.57 -10.24
N GLU A 200 -13.84 7.48 -10.94
CA GLU A 200 -14.07 6.12 -10.49
C GLU A 200 -13.43 5.88 -9.11
N ARG A 201 -14.16 5.23 -8.20
CA ARG A 201 -13.62 4.83 -6.88
C ARG A 201 -12.72 3.62 -7.02
N VAL A 202 -11.53 3.71 -6.44
CA VAL A 202 -10.54 2.64 -6.41
C VAL A 202 -10.28 2.26 -4.97
N ARG A 203 -10.27 0.95 -4.65
CA ARG A 203 -9.73 0.47 -3.37
C ARG A 203 -8.29 0.05 -3.58
N VAL A 204 -7.40 0.56 -2.74
CA VAL A 204 -5.96 0.25 -2.78
C VAL A 204 -5.51 -0.34 -1.46
N ARG A 205 -4.41 -1.09 -1.50
CA ARG A 205 -3.91 -1.85 -0.37
C ARG A 205 -2.41 -1.68 -0.20
N PHE A 206 -2.01 -1.37 1.03
CA PHE A 206 -0.62 -1.14 1.41
C PHE A 206 -0.25 -1.85 2.71
N MET A 207 1.01 -2.28 2.81
CA MET A 207 1.66 -2.61 4.07
C MET A 207 2.19 -1.32 4.70
N LEU A 208 1.75 -0.99 5.92
CA LEU A 208 2.12 0.27 6.56
C LEU A 208 3.47 0.21 7.30
N ASN A 209 3.96 -1.00 7.55
CA ASN A 209 5.25 -1.26 8.19
C ASN A 209 5.75 -2.67 7.79
N GLY A 210 6.86 -3.12 8.38
CA GLY A 210 7.49 -4.42 8.06
C GLY A 210 6.86 -5.67 8.69
N ASP A 211 5.72 -5.58 9.37
CA ASP A 211 5.01 -6.72 9.98
C ASP A 211 4.21 -7.58 8.98
N GLY A 212 4.04 -7.10 7.74
CA GLY A 212 3.30 -7.78 6.68
C GLY A 212 1.78 -7.62 6.75
N LEU A 213 1.25 -6.79 7.65
CA LEU A 213 -0.18 -6.50 7.72
C LEU A 213 -0.59 -5.54 6.60
N GLU A 214 -1.60 -5.97 5.83
CA GLU A 214 -2.17 -5.19 4.73
C GLU A 214 -3.33 -4.31 5.23
N HIS A 215 -3.37 -3.05 4.80
CA HIS A 215 -4.44 -2.09 5.09
C HIS A 215 -5.10 -1.59 3.80
N ASP A 216 -6.43 -1.61 3.76
CA ASP A 216 -7.23 -1.13 2.63
C ASP A 216 -7.60 0.36 2.78
N PHE A 217 -7.51 1.10 1.68
CA PHE A 217 -7.84 2.51 1.56
C PHE A 217 -8.81 2.75 0.39
N GLU A 218 -9.72 3.70 0.54
CA GLU A 218 -10.61 4.15 -0.53
C GLU A 218 -10.01 5.42 -1.18
N SER A 219 -9.97 5.43 -2.52
CA SER A 219 -9.33 6.47 -3.34
C SER A 219 -10.11 6.68 -4.65
N THR A 220 -9.56 7.45 -5.59
CA THR A 220 -10.10 7.62 -6.96
C THR A 220 -9.06 7.27 -8.02
N LEU A 221 -9.50 6.94 -9.23
CA LEU A 221 -8.62 6.67 -10.36
C LEU A 221 -7.68 7.85 -10.64
N GLU A 222 -8.18 9.09 -10.56
CA GLU A 222 -7.35 10.31 -10.64
C GLU A 222 -6.24 10.33 -9.59
N ARG A 223 -6.59 10.10 -8.32
CA ARG A 223 -5.67 10.20 -7.18
C ARG A 223 -4.60 9.10 -7.21
N GLU A 224 -4.99 7.91 -7.65
CA GLU A 224 -4.10 6.76 -7.80
C GLU A 224 -3.20 6.89 -9.02
N LEU A 225 -3.72 7.33 -10.17
CA LEU A 225 -2.87 7.55 -11.34
C LEU A 225 -1.83 8.65 -11.08
N PHE A 226 -2.19 9.70 -10.34
CA PHE A 226 -1.22 10.69 -9.87
C PHE A 226 -0.19 10.10 -8.90
N PHE A 227 -0.59 9.22 -7.98
CA PHE A 227 0.33 8.50 -7.10
C PHE A 227 1.32 7.65 -7.90
N VAL A 228 0.84 6.89 -8.89
CA VAL A 228 1.69 6.07 -9.78
C VAL A 228 2.67 6.93 -10.57
N VAL A 229 2.25 8.07 -11.11
CA VAL A 229 3.14 9.03 -11.79
C VAL A 229 4.18 9.62 -10.84
N HIS A 230 3.80 10.03 -9.63
CA HIS A 230 4.73 10.55 -8.63
C HIS A 230 5.74 9.49 -8.17
N HIS A 231 5.29 8.26 -7.97
CA HIS A 231 6.14 7.11 -7.64
C HIS A 231 7.07 6.73 -8.81
N SER A 232 6.60 6.88 -10.06
CA SER A 232 7.44 6.74 -11.25
C SER A 232 8.59 7.72 -11.24
N VAL A 233 8.33 9.01 -11.01
CA VAL A 233 9.37 10.07 -10.98
C VAL A 233 10.47 9.74 -9.96
N HIS A 234 10.12 9.17 -8.81
CA HIS A 234 11.10 8.68 -7.83
C HIS A 234 12.01 7.58 -8.41
N HIS A 235 11.45 6.57 -9.07
CA HIS A 235 12.25 5.52 -9.72
C HIS A 235 13.01 6.02 -10.94
N ASP A 236 12.48 6.98 -11.69
CA ASP A 236 13.15 7.62 -12.82
C ASP A 236 14.38 8.43 -12.33
N ALA A 237 14.29 9.08 -11.16
CA ALA A 237 15.44 9.70 -10.50
C ALA A 237 16.50 8.67 -10.10
N THR A 238 16.10 7.54 -9.50
CA THR A 238 17.02 6.44 -9.16
C THR A 238 17.69 5.84 -10.39
N ILE A 239 16.93 5.54 -11.44
CA ILE A 239 17.44 5.08 -12.74
C ILE A 239 18.47 6.08 -13.30
N GLY A 240 18.19 7.38 -13.21
CA GLY A 240 19.11 8.41 -13.64
C GLY A 240 20.43 8.45 -12.85
N THR A 241 20.41 8.09 -11.57
CA THR A 241 21.62 7.90 -10.75
C THR A 241 22.40 6.65 -11.17
N ILE A 242 21.72 5.51 -11.31
CA ILE A 242 22.33 4.23 -11.76
C ILE A 242 23.04 4.42 -13.11
N LEU A 243 22.37 5.07 -14.06
CA LEU A 243 22.90 5.33 -15.39
C LEU A 243 24.10 6.29 -15.36
N LYS A 244 24.11 7.30 -14.48
CA LYS A 244 25.29 8.17 -14.28
C LYS A 244 26.48 7.42 -13.71
N GLU A 245 26.27 6.50 -12.76
CA GLU A 245 27.32 5.62 -12.21
C GLU A 245 27.94 4.72 -13.29
N GLN A 246 27.14 4.29 -14.26
CA GLN A 246 27.56 3.50 -15.41
C GLN A 246 28.20 4.35 -16.55
N GLY A 247 28.35 5.68 -16.37
CA GLY A 247 28.91 6.58 -17.38
C GLY A 247 27.96 6.92 -18.53
N LEU A 248 26.66 6.69 -18.36
CA LEU A 248 25.60 6.80 -19.37
C LEU A 248 24.54 7.84 -18.96
N PRO A 249 24.85 9.14 -18.88
CA PRO A 249 23.90 10.14 -18.37
C PRO A 249 22.57 10.10 -19.16
N PRO A 250 21.40 10.07 -18.46
CA PRO A 250 20.09 10.12 -19.11
C PRO A 250 19.81 11.52 -19.67
N PRO A 251 18.70 11.72 -20.42
CA PRO A 251 18.21 13.05 -20.78
C PRO A 251 18.08 13.98 -19.57
N GLU A 252 18.39 15.27 -19.73
CA GLU A 252 18.56 16.24 -18.64
C GLU A 252 17.36 16.36 -17.69
N THR A 253 16.14 16.19 -18.21
CA THR A 253 14.88 16.26 -17.48
C THR A 253 14.39 14.92 -16.94
N PHE A 254 15.05 13.82 -17.27
CA PHE A 254 14.66 12.49 -16.83
C PHE A 254 14.79 12.35 -15.30
N GLY A 255 13.74 11.86 -14.64
CA GLY A 255 13.68 11.78 -13.18
C GLY A 255 13.53 13.12 -12.44
N ARG A 256 13.44 14.27 -13.13
CA ARG A 256 13.20 15.56 -12.47
C ARG A 256 11.71 15.77 -12.18
N ALA A 257 11.37 16.08 -10.93
CA ALA A 257 10.00 16.42 -10.55
C ALA A 257 9.48 17.66 -11.31
N PRO A 258 8.20 17.70 -11.73
CA PRO A 258 7.65 18.85 -12.46
C PRO A 258 7.76 20.17 -11.71
N SER A 259 7.68 20.16 -10.38
CA SER A 259 7.89 21.33 -9.52
C SER A 259 9.32 21.87 -9.59
N THR A 260 10.32 20.98 -9.60
CA THR A 260 11.73 21.35 -9.79
C THR A 260 11.94 21.97 -11.16
N GLN A 261 11.41 21.35 -12.22
CA GLN A 261 11.51 21.90 -13.58
C GLN A 261 10.81 23.26 -13.72
N ALA A 262 9.70 23.48 -13.01
CA ALA A 262 9.00 24.77 -13.00
C ALA A 262 9.79 25.85 -12.26
N PHE A 263 10.45 25.51 -11.14
CA PHE A 263 11.35 26.40 -10.41
C PHE A 263 12.57 26.79 -11.25
N GLU A 264 13.22 25.82 -11.89
CA GLU A 264 14.41 26.04 -12.73
C GLU A 264 14.12 26.87 -13.99
N LYS A 265 12.90 26.82 -14.52
CA LYS A 265 12.45 27.66 -15.66
C LYS A 265 12.03 29.08 -15.26
N ALA A 266 11.91 29.35 -13.96
CA ALA A 266 11.52 30.65 -13.41
C ALA A 266 12.69 31.42 -12.75
N ALA A 267 13.89 30.83 -12.77
CA ALA A 267 15.14 31.39 -12.29
C ALA A 267 16.01 31.92 -13.44
#